data_AF-A0A2J6SUY6-F1
#
_entry.id   AF-A0A2J6SUY6-F1
#
_cell.length_a   1.000
_cell.length_b   1.000
_cell.length_c   1.000
_cell.angle_alpha   90.00
_cell.angle_beta   90.00
_cell.angle_gamma   90.00
#
_symmetry.space_group_name_H-M   'P 1'
#
loop_
_entity.id
_entity.type
_entity.pdbx_description
1 polymer ?
#
loop_
_entity_poly.entity_id
_entity_poly.type
_entity_poly.pdbx_seq_one_letter_code
_entity_poly.pdbx_strand_id
1 'polypeptide(L)'
;MAAAADLQRTLTDLGLEQYLPNCLQAGFQNFQSLSSVTEAELTALGIRLGHRRKLLRKIARDHAWPDNRPLPTSYSELQQHRNSVRRLARGNVDPDTLEENYYSLTSPSQSPSPWSRATSSSSDSTVSTQESLDGTRLQVAGVLRTSSPLFPIAIHEEDNHAQEREKISRALRGLGNFGIHIPAADPLKFSDPDRILDSEKWLYDVMPHGPKSGLSRGSNSSEAGVTPGTQPLEAFVEAFSKSFNHFLFLFREDELRQSFNPRKWTSDADLPIDVCLVLALGAKASAFQVEDVQNEWYRRARLRLLSDDRQDDLWMMRVLTLICLFEIDDNIDVSYSFLDAATNIGLENGLDSPEPTLNGMREPALSQWLRVWDTIRFLNL
;
A
#
# COMPACT_ATOMS: atom_id res chain seq x y z
N MET A 1 -2.32 50.90 -1.81
CA MET A 1 -3.26 50.40 -2.84
C MET A 1 -2.59 49.66 -3.99
N ALA A 2 -1.38 50.02 -4.45
CA ALA A 2 -0.71 49.32 -5.56
C ALA A 2 -0.34 47.84 -5.29
N ALA A 3 -0.05 47.48 -4.03
CA ALA A 3 0.37 46.13 -3.64
C ALA A 3 -0.72 45.05 -3.77
N ALA A 4 -1.95 45.37 -3.34
CA ALA A 4 -3.08 44.44 -3.44
C ALA A 4 -3.49 44.18 -4.90
N ALA A 5 -3.30 45.18 -5.77
CA ALA A 5 -3.57 45.05 -7.20
C ALA A 5 -2.65 44.04 -7.89
N ASP A 6 -1.40 43.91 -7.43
CA ASP A 6 -0.43 42.94 -7.96
C ASP A 6 -0.81 41.49 -7.64
N LEU A 7 -1.22 41.24 -6.39
CA LEU A 7 -1.72 39.91 -5.98
C LEU A 7 -2.99 39.55 -6.74
N GLN A 8 -3.96 40.46 -6.81
CA GLN A 8 -5.19 40.26 -7.55
C GLN A 8 -4.93 39.93 -9.02
N ARG A 9 -4.09 40.73 -9.69
CA ARG A 9 -3.71 40.50 -11.09
C ARG A 9 -3.08 39.12 -11.28
N THR A 10 -2.13 38.75 -10.42
CA THR A 10 -1.46 37.45 -10.54
C THR A 10 -2.42 36.28 -10.34
N LEU A 11 -3.36 36.39 -9.39
CA LEU A 11 -4.38 35.37 -9.20
C LEU A 11 -5.35 35.30 -10.39
N THR A 12 -5.77 36.44 -10.95
CA THR A 12 -6.61 36.49 -12.14
C THR A 12 -5.93 35.87 -13.36
N ASP A 13 -4.63 36.16 -13.59
CA ASP A 13 -3.86 35.57 -14.69
C ASP A 13 -3.77 34.04 -14.58
N LEU A 14 -3.87 33.49 -13.37
CA LEU A 14 -3.90 32.05 -13.11
C LEU A 14 -5.33 31.44 -13.13
N GLY A 15 -6.37 32.28 -13.18
CA GLY A 15 -7.77 31.89 -13.00
C GLY A 15 -8.09 31.45 -11.57
N LEU A 16 -7.49 32.12 -10.58
CA LEU A 16 -7.51 31.81 -9.15
C LEU A 16 -8.04 32.97 -8.29
N GLU A 17 -8.68 33.96 -8.89
CA GLU A 17 -9.19 35.17 -8.21
C GLU A 17 -10.14 34.88 -7.04
N GLN A 18 -10.82 33.73 -7.07
CA GLN A 18 -11.69 33.25 -5.99
C GLN A 18 -10.98 33.07 -4.64
N TYR A 19 -9.65 32.92 -4.64
CA TYR A 19 -8.84 32.78 -3.42
C TYR A 19 -8.32 34.11 -2.87
N LEU A 20 -8.53 35.22 -3.59
CA LEU A 20 -8.06 36.54 -3.17
C LEU A 20 -8.57 36.94 -1.76
N PRO A 21 -9.85 36.74 -1.40
CA PRO A 21 -10.33 37.09 -0.06
C PRO A 21 -9.60 36.31 1.05
N ASN A 22 -9.38 35.01 0.85
CA ASN A 22 -8.66 34.15 1.80
C ASN A 22 -7.21 34.61 1.96
N CYS A 23 -6.55 34.95 0.85
CA CYS A 23 -5.17 35.45 0.88
C CYS A 23 -5.07 36.77 1.64
N LEU A 24 -5.97 37.72 1.39
CA LEU A 24 -6.00 39.01 2.09
C LEU A 24 -6.31 38.84 3.58
N GLN A 25 -7.25 37.95 3.94
CA GLN A 25 -7.60 37.66 5.32
C GLN A 25 -6.44 37.01 6.09
N ALA A 26 -5.64 36.18 5.43
CA ALA A 26 -4.41 35.61 5.98
C ALA A 26 -3.23 36.59 6.02
N GLY A 27 -3.41 37.83 5.56
CA GLY A 27 -2.39 38.88 5.61
C GLY A 27 -1.48 38.98 4.40
N PHE A 28 -1.72 38.22 3.32
CA PHE A 28 -0.97 38.33 2.07
C PHE A 28 -1.44 39.56 1.29
N GLN A 29 -0.65 40.63 1.29
CA GLN A 29 -1.00 41.91 0.66
C GLN A 29 -0.46 42.08 -0.76
N ASN A 30 0.49 41.24 -1.18
CA ASN A 30 1.12 41.28 -2.51
C ASN A 30 1.64 39.89 -2.90
N PHE A 31 1.95 39.69 -4.19
CA PHE A 31 2.44 38.39 -4.66
C PHE A 31 3.78 38.00 -4.01
N GLN A 32 4.64 38.97 -3.71
CA GLN A 32 5.92 38.70 -3.05
C GLN A 32 5.74 38.10 -1.65
N SER A 33 4.74 38.52 -0.88
CA SER A 33 4.41 37.91 0.43
C SER A 33 3.88 36.48 0.29
N LEU A 34 3.19 36.19 -0.82
CA LEU A 34 2.71 34.85 -1.14
C LEU A 34 3.83 33.94 -1.65
N SER A 35 4.90 34.48 -2.23
CA SER A 35 5.99 33.71 -2.83
C SER A 35 6.81 32.86 -1.84
N SER A 36 6.72 33.15 -0.54
CA SER A 36 7.37 32.38 0.53
C SER A 36 6.46 31.35 1.21
N VAL A 37 5.23 31.18 0.71
CA VAL A 37 4.25 30.28 1.32
C VAL A 37 4.57 28.81 1.03
N THR A 38 4.36 27.96 2.03
CA THR A 38 4.52 26.51 1.93
C THR A 38 3.25 25.84 1.38
N GLU A 39 3.39 24.61 0.87
CA GLU A 39 2.22 23.85 0.41
C GLU A 39 1.20 23.58 1.53
N ALA A 40 1.68 23.37 2.76
CA ALA A 40 0.84 23.19 3.94
C ALA A 40 0.01 24.45 4.24
N GLU A 41 0.61 25.64 4.16
CA GLU A 41 -0.09 26.90 4.34
C GLU A 41 -1.13 27.14 3.24
N LEU A 42 -0.83 26.82 1.97
CA LEU A 42 -1.83 26.89 0.89
C LEU A 42 -3.02 25.94 1.14
N THR A 43 -2.76 24.82 1.79
CA THR A 43 -3.79 23.85 2.19
C THR A 43 -4.67 24.44 3.31
N ALA A 44 -4.05 25.10 4.30
CA ALA A 44 -4.77 25.81 5.35
C ALA A 44 -5.61 26.98 4.83
N LEU A 45 -5.20 27.61 3.72
CA LEU A 45 -5.99 28.63 3.01
C LEU A 45 -7.19 28.06 2.21
N GLY A 46 -7.37 26.73 2.20
CA GLY A 46 -8.45 26.05 1.48
C GLY A 46 -8.22 25.94 -0.03
N ILE A 47 -6.98 26.08 -0.50
CA ILE A 47 -6.66 26.01 -1.93
C ILE A 47 -6.58 24.54 -2.36
N ARG A 48 -7.35 24.19 -3.41
CA ARG A 48 -7.41 22.82 -3.95
C ARG A 48 -6.06 22.40 -4.55
N LEU A 49 -5.72 21.11 -4.48
CA LEU A 49 -4.42 20.57 -4.92
C LEU A 49 -3.99 21.03 -6.33
N GLY A 50 -4.87 20.95 -7.33
CA GLY A 50 -4.55 21.42 -8.69
C GLY A 50 -4.22 22.92 -8.76
N HIS A 51 -4.92 23.74 -7.98
CA HIS A 51 -4.67 25.19 -7.89
C HIS A 51 -3.38 25.49 -7.13
N ARG A 52 -3.07 24.72 -6.08
CA ARG A 52 -1.79 24.80 -5.36
C ARG A 52 -0.62 24.60 -6.31
N ARG A 53 -0.66 23.56 -7.15
CA ARG A 53 0.40 23.29 -8.16
C ARG A 53 0.55 24.43 -9.17
N LYS A 54 -0.56 25.02 -9.63
CA LYS A 54 -0.57 26.15 -10.57
C LYS A 54 0.10 27.39 -9.97
N LEU A 55 -0.22 27.68 -8.70
CA LEU A 55 0.34 28.80 -7.96
C LEU A 55 1.83 28.57 -7.63
N LEU A 56 2.18 27.40 -7.10
CA LEU A 56 3.57 27.02 -6.82
C LEU A 56 4.43 27.05 -8.09
N ARG A 57 3.89 26.68 -9.25
CA ARG A 57 4.59 26.80 -10.53
C ARG A 57 4.85 28.25 -10.92
N LYS A 58 3.90 29.15 -10.68
CA LYS A 58 4.11 30.60 -10.90
C LYS A 58 5.17 31.16 -9.96
N ILE A 59 5.14 30.78 -8.68
CA ILE A 59 6.20 31.14 -7.70
C ILE A 59 7.56 30.60 -8.18
N ALA A 60 7.64 29.35 -8.61
CA ALA A 60 8.87 28.76 -9.12
C ALA A 60 9.42 29.54 -10.33
N ARG A 61 8.56 29.89 -11.31
CA ARG A 61 8.97 30.70 -12.47
C ARG A 61 9.50 32.08 -12.08
N ASP A 62 8.89 32.74 -11.10
CA ASP A 62 9.35 34.04 -10.60
C ASP A 62 10.72 33.96 -9.90
N HIS A 63 11.15 32.74 -9.55
CA HIS A 63 12.48 32.44 -9.03
C HIS A 63 13.40 31.80 -10.09
N ALA A 64 13.07 31.93 -11.37
CA ALA A 64 13.80 31.37 -12.50
C ALA A 64 13.93 29.83 -12.45
N TRP A 65 12.95 29.15 -11.88
CA TRP A 65 12.88 27.68 -11.90
C TRP A 65 12.39 27.20 -13.27
N PRO A 66 13.00 26.17 -13.88
CA PRO A 66 12.60 25.68 -15.20
C PRO A 66 11.21 25.00 -15.22
N ASP A 67 10.45 25.18 -16.29
CA ASP A 67 9.12 24.56 -16.44
C ASP A 67 9.18 23.04 -16.69
N ASN A 68 10.28 22.55 -17.29
CA ASN A 68 10.52 21.13 -17.54
C ASN A 68 10.98 20.36 -16.29
N ARG A 69 11.16 21.03 -15.15
CA ARG A 69 11.57 20.40 -13.89
C ARG A 69 10.39 20.13 -12.96
N PRO A 70 10.48 19.12 -12.07
CA PRO A 70 9.53 18.98 -10.99
C PRO A 70 9.49 20.26 -10.13
N LEU A 71 8.37 20.49 -9.45
CA LEU A 71 8.28 21.61 -8.50
C LEU A 71 9.29 21.36 -7.37
N PRO A 72 9.92 22.41 -6.83
CA PRO A 72 10.82 22.26 -5.70
C PRO A 72 10.07 21.70 -4.49
N THR A 73 10.74 20.82 -3.77
CA THR A 73 10.20 20.13 -2.59
C THR A 73 10.14 21.05 -1.38
N SER A 74 10.96 22.11 -1.36
CA SER A 74 11.01 23.09 -0.30
C SER A 74 11.32 24.51 -0.80
N TYR A 75 10.94 25.52 0.00
CA TYR A 75 11.31 26.91 -0.29
C TYR A 75 12.83 27.14 -0.24
N SER A 76 13.55 26.39 0.61
CA SER A 76 15.02 26.45 0.71
C SER A 76 15.69 26.09 -0.61
N GLU A 77 15.23 25.00 -1.24
CA GLU A 77 15.73 24.54 -2.54
C GLU A 77 15.54 25.61 -3.64
N LEU A 78 14.35 26.21 -3.67
CA LEU A 78 14.03 27.29 -4.60
C LEU A 78 14.88 28.56 -4.35
N GLN A 79 15.22 28.86 -3.09
CA GLN A 79 16.13 29.96 -2.74
C GLN A 79 17.59 29.65 -3.13
N GLN A 80 18.04 28.41 -2.92
CA GLN A 80 19.38 27.98 -3.32
C GLN A 80 19.58 28.08 -4.83
N HIS A 81 18.59 27.63 -5.61
CA HIS A 81 18.59 27.79 -7.07
C HIS A 81 18.67 29.26 -7.47
N ARG A 82 17.79 30.12 -6.93
CA ARG A 82 17.80 31.56 -7.19
C ARG A 82 19.15 32.21 -6.85
N ASN A 83 19.77 31.83 -5.75
CA ASN A 83 21.07 32.34 -5.35
C ASN A 83 22.19 31.87 -6.31
N SER A 84 22.11 30.63 -6.79
CA SER A 84 23.03 30.08 -7.79
C SER A 84 22.91 30.83 -9.12
N VAL A 85 21.69 31.05 -9.62
CA VAL A 85 21.42 31.86 -10.82
C VAL A 85 21.94 33.30 -10.66
N ARG A 86 21.76 33.91 -9.49
CA ARG A 86 22.28 35.27 -9.22
C ARG A 86 23.81 35.31 -9.17
N ARG A 87 24.48 34.25 -8.73
CA ARG A 87 25.94 34.14 -8.77
C ARG A 87 26.45 34.01 -10.20
N LEU A 88 25.76 33.23 -11.03
CA LEU A 88 26.04 33.11 -12.48
C LEU A 88 25.92 34.46 -13.18
N ALA A 89 24.86 35.21 -12.93
CA ALA A 89 24.69 36.54 -13.53
C ALA A 89 25.79 37.56 -13.15
N ARG A 90 26.61 37.25 -12.13
CA ARG A 90 27.73 38.09 -11.67
C ARG A 90 29.11 37.55 -12.04
N GLY A 91 29.22 36.30 -12.49
CA GLY A 91 30.48 35.63 -12.80
C GLY A 91 30.54 35.16 -14.25
N ASN A 92 31.72 35.16 -14.84
CA ASN A 92 31.96 34.68 -16.21
C ASN A 92 31.97 33.13 -16.27
N VAL A 93 31.00 32.48 -15.63
CA VAL A 93 30.88 31.02 -15.55
C VAL A 93 29.84 30.57 -16.55
N ASP A 94 30.24 29.65 -17.42
CA ASP A 94 29.40 29.09 -18.48
C ASP A 94 28.18 28.37 -17.86
N PRO A 95 26.94 28.79 -18.20
CA PRO A 95 25.71 28.26 -17.60
C PRO A 95 25.55 26.75 -17.76
N ASP A 96 26.08 26.16 -18.84
CA ASP A 96 25.91 24.72 -19.13
C ASP A 96 26.74 23.83 -18.17
N THR A 97 27.94 24.27 -17.77
CA THR A 97 28.79 23.52 -16.81
C THR A 97 28.27 23.46 -15.38
N LEU A 98 27.28 24.28 -15.00
CA LEU A 98 26.80 24.36 -13.62
C LEU A 98 25.47 23.62 -13.41
N GLU A 99 24.67 23.43 -14.46
CA GLU A 99 23.51 22.53 -14.38
C GLU A 99 23.95 21.11 -14.01
N GLU A 100 25.03 20.61 -14.59
CA GLU A 100 25.60 19.31 -14.20
C GLU A 100 26.09 19.30 -12.75
N ASN A 101 26.74 20.37 -12.27
CA ASN A 101 27.33 20.43 -10.94
C ASN A 101 26.31 20.60 -9.80
N TYR A 102 25.25 21.40 -9.97
CA TYR A 102 24.25 21.58 -8.91
C TYR A 102 23.53 20.27 -8.57
N TYR A 103 23.19 19.47 -9.59
CA TYR A 103 22.53 18.17 -9.39
C TYR A 103 23.50 17.01 -9.08
N SER A 104 24.77 17.14 -9.44
CA SER A 104 25.81 16.20 -8.99
C SER A 104 26.12 16.35 -7.49
N LEU A 105 25.92 17.54 -6.91
CA LEU A 105 26.21 17.83 -5.50
C LEU A 105 25.04 17.57 -4.53
N THR A 106 23.80 17.57 -5.03
CA THR A 106 22.60 17.25 -4.22
C THR A 106 22.17 15.79 -4.33
N SER A 107 22.78 15.02 -5.23
CA SER A 107 22.74 13.57 -5.17
C SER A 107 23.52 13.15 -3.91
N PRO A 108 22.95 12.37 -2.97
CA PRO A 108 23.71 11.90 -1.81
C PRO A 108 24.99 11.25 -2.32
N SER A 109 26.14 11.62 -1.75
CA SER A 109 27.44 11.12 -2.21
C SER A 109 27.38 9.60 -2.18
N GLN A 110 27.31 8.98 -3.36
CA GLN A 110 27.53 7.55 -3.49
C GLN A 110 28.96 7.33 -3.02
N SER A 111 29.09 6.77 -1.82
CA SER A 111 30.35 6.21 -1.37
C SER A 111 30.87 5.27 -2.47
N PRO A 112 32.18 5.26 -2.75
CA PRO A 112 32.71 4.47 -3.84
C PRO A 112 32.42 3.00 -3.56
N SER A 113 31.51 2.41 -4.34
CA SER A 113 31.20 0.99 -4.27
C SER A 113 32.49 0.18 -4.40
N PRO A 114 32.75 -0.80 -3.51
CA PRO A 114 33.97 -1.61 -3.53
C PRO A 114 34.07 -2.59 -4.72
N TRP A 115 33.20 -2.45 -5.71
CA TRP A 115 33.06 -3.35 -6.87
C TRP A 115 33.63 -2.69 -8.12
N SER A 116 34.91 -2.32 -8.06
CA SER A 116 35.73 -2.12 -9.26
C SER A 116 36.87 -3.13 -9.21
N ARG A 117 36.54 -4.39 -9.52
CA ARG A 117 37.55 -5.43 -9.73
C ARG A 117 37.67 -5.69 -11.22
N ALA A 118 38.91 -5.61 -11.68
CA ALA A 118 39.36 -5.78 -13.05
C ALA A 118 38.75 -7.00 -13.74
N THR A 119 38.38 -6.77 -14.99
CA THR A 119 38.08 -7.79 -15.99
C THR A 119 39.28 -8.75 -16.11
N SER A 120 39.11 -9.95 -15.57
CA SER A 120 39.94 -11.10 -15.90
C SER A 120 39.11 -12.10 -16.68
N SER A 121 39.77 -12.63 -17.70
CA SER A 121 39.30 -13.43 -18.81
C SER A 121 38.44 -14.62 -18.42
N SER A 122 37.39 -14.79 -19.24
CA SER A 122 36.52 -15.95 -19.43
C SER A 122 37.08 -17.30 -18.97
N SER A 123 36.31 -17.96 -18.11
CA SER A 123 36.26 -19.41 -18.03
C SER A 123 34.78 -19.78 -17.96
N ASP A 124 34.29 -20.42 -19.01
CA ASP A 124 32.93 -20.95 -19.13
C ASP A 124 32.69 -21.95 -17.99
N SER A 125 31.96 -21.54 -16.98
CA SER A 125 31.33 -22.43 -16.01
C SER A 125 29.82 -22.29 -16.17
N THR A 126 29.23 -23.17 -16.97
CA THR A 126 27.79 -23.43 -17.01
C THR A 126 27.39 -24.08 -15.69
N VAL A 127 27.37 -23.30 -14.62
CA VAL A 127 26.74 -23.66 -13.35
C VAL A 127 25.23 -23.57 -13.56
N SER A 128 24.54 -24.61 -13.11
CA SER A 128 23.12 -24.87 -13.32
C SER A 128 22.23 -23.73 -12.80
N THR A 129 21.52 -23.02 -13.70
CA THR A 129 20.49 -22.02 -13.37
C THR A 129 19.43 -22.53 -12.39
N GLN A 130 19.24 -23.84 -12.32
CA GLN A 130 18.24 -24.47 -11.49
C GLN A 130 18.60 -24.48 -10.00
N GLU A 131 19.89 -24.49 -9.65
CA GLU A 131 20.32 -24.44 -8.23
C GLU A 131 20.08 -23.04 -7.61
N SER A 132 20.09 -21.98 -8.41
CA SER A 132 19.77 -20.61 -7.93
C SER A 132 18.31 -20.49 -7.52
N LEU A 133 17.40 -20.97 -8.37
CA LEU A 133 15.96 -20.85 -8.16
C LEU A 133 15.48 -21.54 -6.87
N ASP A 134 16.08 -22.67 -6.52
CA ASP A 134 15.77 -23.38 -5.27
C ASP A 134 16.21 -22.58 -4.03
N GLY A 135 17.31 -21.83 -4.13
CA GLY A 135 17.81 -20.96 -3.06
C GLY A 135 16.84 -19.83 -2.72
N THR A 136 16.35 -19.12 -3.74
CA THR A 136 15.41 -18.00 -3.56
C THR A 136 14.05 -18.48 -3.04
N ARG A 137 13.58 -19.65 -3.47
CA ARG A 137 12.35 -20.25 -2.92
C ARG A 137 12.47 -20.59 -1.43
N LEU A 138 13.62 -21.13 -1.01
CA LEU A 138 13.89 -21.39 0.41
C LEU A 138 13.95 -20.08 1.22
N GLN A 139 14.53 -19.02 0.65
CA GLN A 139 14.53 -17.70 1.27
C GLN A 139 13.10 -17.15 1.43
N VAL A 140 12.29 -17.20 0.36
CA VAL A 140 10.88 -16.77 0.40
C VAL A 140 10.10 -17.55 1.45
N ALA A 141 10.26 -18.87 1.52
CA ALA A 141 9.62 -19.69 2.54
C ALA A 141 10.07 -19.31 3.96
N GLY A 142 11.36 -18.98 4.14
CA GLY A 142 11.90 -18.46 5.40
C GLY A 142 11.27 -17.13 5.79
N VAL A 143 11.20 -16.18 4.85
CA VAL A 143 10.60 -14.86 5.03
C VAL A 143 9.11 -14.97 5.34
N LEU A 144 8.37 -15.85 4.66
CA LEU A 144 6.95 -16.09 4.93
C LEU A 144 6.66 -16.68 6.32
N ARG A 145 7.65 -17.38 6.91
CA ARG A 145 7.57 -17.90 8.28
C ARG A 145 8.04 -16.90 9.33
N THR A 146 8.58 -15.74 8.95
CA THR A 146 8.97 -14.70 9.91
C THR A 146 7.74 -14.26 10.70
N SER A 147 7.92 -14.21 12.02
CA SER A 147 6.91 -13.84 12.99
C SER A 147 6.64 -12.35 12.86
N SER A 148 5.52 -11.97 12.24
CA SER A 148 4.99 -10.61 12.38
C SER A 148 4.18 -10.53 13.67
N PRO A 149 4.22 -9.42 14.43
CA PRO A 149 3.32 -9.21 15.57
C PRO A 149 1.84 -9.35 15.19
N LEU A 150 1.48 -9.01 13.96
CA LEU A 150 0.14 -9.13 13.39
C LEU A 150 -0.19 -10.57 12.94
N PHE A 151 0.87 -11.35 12.70
CA PHE A 151 0.79 -12.75 12.30
C PHE A 151 1.66 -13.60 13.22
N PRO A 152 1.28 -13.75 14.51
CA PRO A 152 1.94 -14.68 15.39
C PRO A 152 1.59 -16.07 14.87
N ILE A 153 2.45 -16.61 13.99
CA ILE A 153 2.42 -18.04 13.71
C ILE A 153 2.84 -18.67 15.03
N ALA A 154 1.86 -19.10 15.82
CA ALA A 154 2.11 -19.99 16.92
C ALA A 154 2.51 -21.34 16.29
N ILE A 155 3.74 -21.42 15.77
CA ILE A 155 4.42 -22.69 15.53
C ILE A 155 4.85 -23.19 16.91
N HIS A 156 3.87 -23.48 17.76
CA HIS A 156 4.06 -24.37 18.88
C HIS A 156 3.76 -25.75 18.34
N GLU A 157 4.82 -26.50 18.02
CA GLU A 157 4.73 -27.94 17.77
C GLU A 157 3.97 -28.60 18.95
N GLU A 158 2.81 -29.15 18.60
CA GLU A 158 2.03 -30.25 19.19
C GLU A 158 1.42 -30.18 20.61
N ASP A 159 1.87 -29.36 21.58
CA ASP A 159 1.38 -29.55 22.98
C ASP A 159 0.25 -28.63 23.49
N ASN A 160 -0.20 -27.62 22.73
CA ASN A 160 -1.02 -26.53 23.32
C ASN A 160 -2.56 -26.70 23.26
N HIS A 161 -3.08 -27.72 22.55
CA HIS A 161 -4.55 -27.92 22.48
C HIS A 161 -5.16 -28.38 23.82
N ALA A 162 -4.37 -29.00 24.71
CA ALA A 162 -4.83 -29.39 26.04
C ALA A 162 -4.99 -28.17 26.98
N GLN A 163 -4.10 -27.18 26.87
CA GLN A 163 -4.09 -26.04 27.79
C GLN A 163 -5.17 -25.00 27.44
N GLU A 164 -5.49 -24.81 26.15
CA GLU A 164 -6.64 -24.01 25.72
C GLU A 164 -7.98 -24.69 26.05
N ARG A 165 -8.10 -26.01 25.82
CA ARG A 165 -9.31 -26.77 26.23
C ARG A 165 -9.55 -26.72 27.73
N GLU A 166 -8.50 -26.74 28.54
CA GLU A 166 -8.57 -26.63 30.00
C GLU A 166 -8.95 -25.20 30.46
N LYS A 167 -8.45 -24.14 29.80
CA LYS A 167 -8.86 -22.76 30.05
C LYS A 167 -10.34 -22.54 29.71
N ILE A 168 -10.80 -23.07 28.59
CA ILE A 168 -12.21 -23.03 28.17
C ILE A 168 -13.08 -23.86 29.13
N SER A 169 -12.61 -25.03 29.58
CA SER A 169 -13.32 -25.88 30.53
C SER A 169 -13.43 -25.29 31.94
N ARG A 170 -12.49 -24.42 32.35
CA ARG A 170 -12.60 -23.64 33.60
C ARG A 170 -13.53 -22.44 33.46
N ALA A 171 -13.54 -21.78 32.31
CA ALA A 171 -14.49 -20.71 32.02
C ALA A 171 -15.94 -21.22 31.98
N LEU A 172 -16.17 -22.41 31.42
CA LEU A 172 -17.49 -23.04 31.34
C LEU A 172 -18.00 -23.59 32.68
N ARG A 173 -17.11 -24.01 33.60
CA ARG A 173 -17.50 -24.41 34.96
C ARG A 173 -17.95 -23.24 35.85
N GLY A 174 -17.61 -22.01 35.49
CA GLY A 174 -18.05 -20.80 36.20
C GLY A 174 -19.50 -20.36 35.93
N LEU A 175 -20.17 -20.96 34.93
CA LEU A 175 -21.51 -20.54 34.48
C LEU A 175 -22.67 -21.34 35.11
N GLY A 176 -22.40 -22.26 36.02
CA GLY A 176 -23.41 -23.11 36.67
C GLY A 176 -24.36 -22.42 37.67
N ASN A 177 -24.22 -21.11 37.92
CA ASN A 177 -25.02 -20.39 38.92
C ASN A 177 -26.29 -19.70 38.39
N PHE A 178 -26.66 -19.89 37.11
CA PHE A 178 -27.82 -19.22 36.51
C PHE A 178 -28.99 -20.13 36.11
N GLY A 179 -29.14 -21.28 36.75
CA GLY A 179 -30.47 -21.91 36.93
C GLY A 179 -31.33 -22.13 35.68
N ILE A 180 -30.75 -22.58 34.56
CA ILE A 180 -31.51 -23.01 33.37
C ILE A 180 -31.42 -24.54 33.24
N HIS A 181 -32.56 -25.20 33.42
CA HIS A 181 -32.73 -26.65 33.27
C HIS A 181 -32.96 -26.98 31.78
N ILE A 182 -32.11 -27.82 31.19
CA ILE A 182 -32.35 -28.41 29.86
C ILE A 182 -32.89 -29.84 30.07
N PRO A 183 -33.99 -30.25 29.41
CA PRO A 183 -34.55 -31.58 29.59
C PRO A 183 -33.71 -32.64 28.84
N ALA A 184 -33.46 -33.76 29.51
CA ALA A 184 -32.77 -34.91 28.96
C ALA A 184 -33.62 -35.59 27.86
N ALA A 185 -33.04 -35.82 26.69
CA ALA A 185 -33.60 -36.69 25.68
C ALA A 185 -32.96 -38.07 25.78
N ASP A 186 -33.83 -39.09 25.87
CA ASP A 186 -33.52 -40.52 25.94
C ASP A 186 -32.84 -41.03 24.66
N PRO A 187 -31.93 -42.03 24.75
CA PRO A 187 -31.31 -42.64 23.60
C PRO A 187 -32.13 -43.84 23.12
N LEU A 188 -32.39 -43.94 21.81
CA LEU A 188 -32.22 -45.17 21.01
C LEU A 188 -32.76 -45.00 19.57
N LYS A 189 -31.92 -45.46 18.62
CA LYS A 189 -32.21 -46.30 17.43
C LYS A 189 -32.22 -45.69 16.00
N PHE A 190 -31.33 -46.32 15.20
CA PHE A 190 -31.29 -46.61 13.75
C PHE A 190 -30.79 -45.56 12.74
N SER A 191 -29.54 -45.78 12.32
CA SER A 191 -29.04 -45.99 10.94
C SER A 191 -29.37 -45.00 9.82
N ASP A 192 -28.37 -44.19 9.45
CA ASP A 192 -28.18 -43.70 8.07
C ASP A 192 -26.72 -43.21 7.86
N PRO A 193 -25.93 -43.70 6.86
CA PRO A 193 -24.53 -43.33 6.69
C PRO A 193 -24.31 -42.33 5.54
N ASP A 194 -25.10 -41.25 5.45
CA ASP A 194 -24.93 -40.21 4.41
C ASP A 194 -25.12 -38.76 4.95
N ARG A 195 -24.65 -38.49 6.16
CA ARG A 195 -24.52 -37.12 6.69
C ARG A 195 -23.21 -36.92 7.44
N ILE A 196 -22.15 -36.64 6.69
CA ILE A 196 -20.95 -35.99 7.21
C ILE A 196 -20.85 -34.63 6.53
N LEU A 197 -21.39 -33.60 7.19
CA LEU A 197 -21.04 -32.19 7.09
C LEU A 197 -22.08 -31.42 7.91
N ASP A 198 -21.74 -31.13 9.18
CA ASP A 198 -22.31 -30.02 9.96
C ASP A 198 -21.54 -29.94 11.29
N SER A 199 -20.33 -29.38 11.23
CA SER A 199 -19.60 -28.95 12.43
C SER A 199 -18.83 -27.65 12.16
N GLU A 200 -19.54 -26.64 11.63
CA GLU A 200 -19.06 -25.26 11.55
C GLU A 200 -20.18 -24.27 11.91
N LYS A 201 -20.79 -24.47 13.09
CA LYS A 201 -21.83 -23.56 13.60
C LYS A 201 -21.57 -23.06 15.01
N TRP A 202 -20.31 -22.73 15.30
CA TRP A 202 -19.94 -22.05 16.55
C TRP A 202 -18.86 -21.00 16.28
N LEU A 203 -19.18 -19.96 15.50
CA LEU A 203 -18.39 -18.73 15.46
C LEU A 203 -19.15 -17.50 14.94
N TYR A 204 -20.42 -17.32 15.34
CA TYR A 204 -21.10 -16.04 15.18
C TYR A 204 -21.97 -15.77 16.40
N ASP A 205 -21.37 -15.17 17.43
CA ASP A 205 -22.09 -14.41 18.44
C ASP A 205 -21.11 -13.53 19.24
N VAL A 206 -20.47 -12.58 18.55
CA VAL A 206 -19.93 -11.37 19.20
C VAL A 206 -20.08 -10.20 18.22
N MET A 207 -21.22 -9.51 18.30
CA MET A 207 -21.36 -8.15 17.74
C MET A 207 -21.11 -7.14 18.87
N PRO A 208 -20.38 -6.04 18.64
CA PRO A 208 -20.20 -5.00 19.64
C PRO A 208 -21.50 -4.18 19.79
N HIS A 209 -21.95 -3.99 21.04
CA HIS A 209 -23.03 -3.07 21.35
C HIS A 209 -22.57 -1.62 21.14
N GLY A 210 -23.10 -0.95 20.11
CA GLY A 210 -23.04 0.50 19.98
C GLY A 210 -23.93 1.23 21.00
N PRO A 211 -23.64 2.50 21.31
CA PRO A 211 -24.34 3.23 22.37
C PRO A 211 -25.77 3.60 21.95
N LYS A 212 -26.71 3.39 22.87
CA LYS A 212 -28.13 3.69 22.71
C LYS A 212 -28.37 5.20 22.80
N SER A 213 -28.81 5.82 21.71
CA SER A 213 -29.59 7.06 21.72
C SER A 213 -30.98 6.76 21.15
N GLY A 214 -32.00 6.80 22.00
CA GLY A 214 -33.38 6.56 21.60
C GLY A 214 -34.01 7.78 20.92
N LEU A 215 -34.89 7.53 19.95
CA LEU A 215 -36.32 7.86 20.00
C LEU A 215 -36.99 7.66 18.64
N SER A 216 -38.19 7.09 18.71
CA SER A 216 -39.32 7.20 17.77
C SER A 216 -39.46 6.22 16.58
N ARG A 217 -40.09 5.08 16.88
CA ARG A 217 -41.45 4.68 16.42
C ARG A 217 -41.91 5.17 15.03
N GLY A 218 -42.09 4.23 14.11
CA GLY A 218 -43.16 4.28 13.11
C GLY A 218 -42.93 3.54 11.80
N SER A 219 -43.70 2.46 11.63
CA SER A 219 -44.30 2.00 10.35
C SER A 219 -43.62 0.84 9.61
N ASN A 220 -44.36 -0.27 9.60
CA ASN A 220 -44.12 -1.52 8.89
C ASN A 220 -44.26 -1.33 7.37
N SER A 221 -43.27 -1.80 6.61
CA SER A 221 -43.47 -2.18 5.21
C SER A 221 -42.60 -3.39 4.87
N SER A 222 -43.26 -4.39 4.30
CA SER A 222 -42.81 -5.71 3.88
C SER A 222 -41.33 -5.87 3.50
N GLU A 223 -40.63 -6.69 4.29
CA GLU A 223 -39.30 -7.23 3.98
C GLU A 223 -39.41 -8.29 2.87
N ALA A 224 -38.95 -7.95 1.67
CA ALA A 224 -38.36 -8.94 0.79
C ALA A 224 -37.01 -9.34 1.39
N GLY A 225 -36.77 -10.65 1.54
CA GLY A 225 -35.54 -11.20 2.13
C GLY A 225 -34.30 -10.71 1.40
N VAL A 226 -33.65 -9.69 1.94
CA VAL A 226 -32.31 -9.26 1.57
C VAL A 226 -31.37 -10.03 2.50
N THR A 227 -30.52 -10.89 1.93
CA THR A 227 -29.45 -11.56 2.66
C THR A 227 -28.52 -10.51 3.28
N PRO A 228 -28.46 -10.33 4.62
CA PRO A 228 -27.81 -9.18 5.26
C PRO A 228 -26.27 -9.19 5.21
N GLY A 229 -25.64 -10.12 4.48
CA GLY A 229 -24.20 -10.36 4.55
C GLY A 229 -23.35 -9.72 3.45
N THR A 230 -23.93 -9.26 2.34
CA THR A 230 -23.15 -8.83 1.14
C THR A 230 -22.92 -7.32 1.03
N GLN A 231 -23.71 -6.49 1.72
CA GLN A 231 -23.57 -5.03 1.68
C GLN A 231 -22.22 -4.48 2.20
N PRO A 232 -21.54 -5.10 3.19
CA PRO A 232 -20.23 -4.60 3.64
C PRO A 232 -19.18 -4.68 2.53
N LEU A 233 -19.09 -5.82 1.84
CA LEU A 233 -18.04 -6.06 0.85
C LEU A 233 -18.17 -5.14 -0.36
N GLU A 234 -19.38 -4.91 -0.87
CA GLU A 234 -19.59 -3.98 -1.99
C GLU A 234 -19.20 -2.54 -1.61
N ALA A 235 -19.55 -2.09 -0.40
CA ALA A 235 -19.14 -0.78 0.11
C ALA A 235 -17.61 -0.67 0.29
N PHE A 236 -16.96 -1.74 0.76
CA PHE A 236 -15.50 -1.82 0.84
C PHE A 236 -14.85 -1.76 -0.54
N VAL A 237 -15.37 -2.51 -1.51
CA VAL A 237 -14.85 -2.51 -2.88
C VAL A 237 -15.03 -1.14 -3.52
N GLU A 238 -16.15 -0.44 -3.29
CA GLU A 238 -16.39 0.91 -3.81
C GLU A 238 -15.47 1.96 -3.13
N ALA A 239 -15.33 1.91 -1.81
CA ALA A 239 -14.43 2.78 -1.06
C ALA A 239 -12.97 2.54 -1.48
N PHE A 240 -12.58 1.28 -1.62
CA PHE A 240 -11.27 0.87 -2.12
C PHE A 240 -11.05 1.34 -3.57
N SER A 241 -12.06 1.24 -4.43
CA SER A 241 -11.98 1.71 -5.82
C SER A 241 -11.64 3.21 -5.92
N LYS A 242 -11.96 4.01 -4.89
CA LYS A 242 -11.60 5.44 -4.81
C LYS A 242 -10.13 5.66 -4.42
N SER A 243 -9.53 4.73 -3.68
CA SER A 243 -8.10 4.72 -3.29
C SER A 243 -7.21 3.86 -4.22
N PHE A 244 -7.83 3.19 -5.18
CA PHE A 244 -7.26 2.19 -6.11
C PHE A 244 -6.06 2.67 -6.91
N ASN A 245 -6.00 3.96 -7.21
CA ASN A 245 -4.94 4.54 -8.03
C ASN A 245 -3.54 4.33 -7.43
N HIS A 246 -3.46 4.12 -6.11
CA HIS A 246 -2.22 3.86 -5.39
C HIS A 246 -1.67 2.44 -5.56
N PHE A 247 -2.35 1.53 -6.26
CA PHE A 247 -1.87 0.15 -6.46
C PHE A 247 -1.83 -0.26 -7.95
N LEU A 248 -2.29 0.62 -8.84
CA LEU A 248 -2.31 0.40 -10.30
C LEU A 248 -0.92 0.22 -10.93
N PHE A 249 0.15 0.54 -10.21
CA PHE A 249 1.51 0.27 -10.70
C PHE A 249 1.92 -1.20 -10.55
N LEU A 250 1.35 -1.93 -9.57
CA LEU A 250 1.64 -3.35 -9.37
C LEU A 250 0.83 -4.27 -10.29
N PHE A 251 -0.37 -3.83 -10.69
CA PHE A 251 -1.31 -4.63 -11.46
C PHE A 251 -1.65 -3.98 -12.78
N ARG A 252 -2.02 -4.80 -13.76
CA ARG A 252 -2.79 -4.26 -14.88
C ARG A 252 -4.22 -3.99 -14.42
N GLU A 253 -4.77 -2.87 -14.85
CA GLU A 253 -6.13 -2.46 -14.49
C GLU A 253 -7.18 -3.51 -14.88
N ASP A 254 -7.02 -4.15 -16.04
CA ASP A 254 -7.93 -5.18 -16.53
C ASP A 254 -7.83 -6.48 -15.71
N GLU A 255 -6.62 -6.91 -15.37
CA GLU A 255 -6.37 -8.07 -14.51
C GLU A 255 -6.99 -7.85 -13.13
N LEU A 256 -6.72 -6.70 -12.51
CA LEU A 256 -7.24 -6.37 -11.20
C LEU A 256 -8.77 -6.27 -11.23
N ARG A 257 -9.37 -5.60 -12.23
CA ARG A 257 -10.84 -5.57 -12.38
C ARG A 257 -11.46 -6.95 -12.57
N GLN A 258 -10.78 -7.85 -13.28
CA GLN A 258 -11.25 -9.22 -13.47
C GLN A 258 -11.17 -10.04 -12.18
N SER A 259 -10.14 -9.78 -11.36
CA SER A 259 -9.97 -10.37 -10.03
C SER A 259 -10.99 -9.81 -9.04
N PHE A 260 -11.33 -8.52 -9.15
CA PHE A 260 -12.32 -7.79 -8.35
C PHE A 260 -13.77 -7.92 -8.84
N ASN A 261 -14.11 -9.02 -9.51
CA ASN A 261 -15.50 -9.26 -9.93
C ASN A 261 -16.29 -9.90 -8.78
N PRO A 262 -17.18 -9.17 -8.08
CA PRO A 262 -17.87 -9.69 -6.90
C PRO A 262 -18.74 -10.90 -7.22
N ARG A 263 -19.19 -11.03 -8.48
CA ARG A 263 -20.01 -12.16 -8.94
C ARG A 263 -19.25 -13.48 -8.98
N LYS A 264 -17.91 -13.43 -8.98
CA LYS A 264 -17.06 -14.63 -8.94
C LYS A 264 -16.80 -15.11 -7.51
N TRP A 265 -17.08 -14.28 -6.50
CA TRP A 265 -16.79 -14.61 -5.11
C TRP A 265 -18.03 -15.21 -4.47
N THR A 266 -18.06 -16.53 -4.38
CA THR A 266 -19.13 -17.27 -3.70
C THR A 266 -18.94 -17.29 -2.19
N SER A 267 -17.69 -17.13 -1.73
CA SER A 267 -17.31 -17.07 -0.32
C SER A 267 -16.03 -16.25 -0.16
N ASP A 268 -15.81 -15.67 1.01
CA ASP A 268 -14.53 -15.02 1.35
C ASP A 268 -13.34 -16.01 1.33
N ALA A 269 -13.62 -17.32 1.38
CA ALA A 269 -12.62 -18.36 1.22
C ALA A 269 -12.06 -18.46 -0.21
N ASP A 270 -12.80 -17.96 -1.20
CA ASP A 270 -12.43 -18.08 -2.62
C ASP A 270 -11.62 -16.89 -3.14
N LEU A 271 -11.41 -15.86 -2.31
CA LEU A 271 -10.71 -14.64 -2.69
C LEU A 271 -9.23 -14.91 -3.02
N PRO A 272 -8.74 -14.53 -4.23
CA PRO A 272 -7.33 -14.62 -4.56
C PRO A 272 -6.43 -13.91 -3.52
N ILE A 273 -5.22 -14.43 -3.29
CA ILE A 273 -4.29 -13.92 -2.27
C ILE A 273 -3.98 -12.43 -2.48
N ASP A 274 -3.72 -12.05 -3.73
CA ASP A 274 -3.49 -10.67 -4.15
C ASP A 274 -4.70 -9.78 -3.88
N VAL A 275 -5.92 -10.26 -4.15
CA VAL A 275 -7.16 -9.54 -3.82
C VAL A 275 -7.30 -9.35 -2.31
N CYS A 276 -7.05 -10.38 -1.49
CA CYS A 276 -7.06 -10.26 -0.04
C CYS A 276 -6.09 -9.20 0.48
N LEU A 277 -4.85 -9.19 -0.02
CA LEU A 277 -3.84 -8.20 0.37
C LEU A 277 -4.23 -6.78 -0.06
N VAL A 278 -4.76 -6.65 -1.27
CA VAL A 278 -5.22 -5.36 -1.79
C VAL A 278 -6.41 -4.82 -0.99
N LEU A 279 -7.36 -5.68 -0.59
CA LEU A 279 -8.46 -5.32 0.31
C LEU A 279 -7.95 -4.93 1.71
N ALA A 280 -6.97 -5.68 2.25
CA ALA A 280 -6.36 -5.37 3.54
C ALA A 280 -5.67 -3.99 3.53
N LEU A 281 -4.86 -3.71 2.50
CA LEU A 281 -4.22 -2.41 2.29
C LEU A 281 -5.24 -1.28 2.09
N GLY A 282 -6.30 -1.55 1.33
CA GLY A 282 -7.40 -0.63 1.14
C GLY A 282 -8.10 -0.24 2.44
N ALA A 283 -8.42 -1.24 3.27
CA ALA A 283 -8.97 -1.03 4.60
C ALA A 283 -8.03 -0.19 5.48
N LYS A 284 -6.73 -0.55 5.51
CA LYS A 284 -5.69 0.18 6.24
C LYS A 284 -5.57 1.64 5.82
N ALA A 285 -5.53 1.91 4.52
CA ALA A 285 -5.40 3.26 3.97
C ALA A 285 -6.65 4.13 4.16
N SER A 286 -7.84 3.52 4.24
CA SER A 286 -9.10 4.25 4.40
C SER A 286 -9.37 4.73 5.84
N ALA A 287 -8.45 4.49 6.78
CA ALA A 287 -8.61 4.78 8.21
C ALA A 287 -9.92 4.21 8.80
N PHE A 288 -10.39 3.10 8.21
CA PHE A 288 -11.60 2.43 8.67
C PHE A 288 -11.28 1.78 10.02
N GLN A 289 -12.04 2.14 11.07
CA GLN A 289 -11.72 1.77 12.46
C GLN A 289 -11.94 0.28 12.80
N VAL A 290 -12.10 -0.59 11.80
CA VAL A 290 -12.26 -2.02 12.02
C VAL A 290 -10.91 -2.69 11.77
N GLU A 291 -9.97 -2.48 12.68
CA GLU A 291 -8.64 -3.10 12.66
C GLU A 291 -8.72 -4.63 12.48
N ASP A 292 -9.79 -5.25 12.95
CA ASP A 292 -10.01 -6.69 12.83
C ASP A 292 -10.15 -7.15 11.37
N VAL A 293 -10.77 -6.37 10.49
CA VAL A 293 -11.07 -6.80 9.11
C VAL A 293 -9.83 -6.76 8.22
N GLN A 294 -9.02 -5.70 8.32
CA GLN A 294 -7.78 -5.61 7.54
C GLN A 294 -6.79 -6.70 7.95
N ASN A 295 -6.67 -6.97 9.26
CA ASN A 295 -5.76 -7.97 9.80
C ASN A 295 -6.21 -9.39 9.45
N GLU A 296 -7.52 -9.62 9.40
CA GLU A 296 -8.08 -10.92 9.00
C GLU A 296 -7.80 -11.22 7.51
N TRP A 297 -8.01 -10.28 6.60
CA TRP A 297 -7.68 -10.49 5.19
C TRP A 297 -6.18 -10.68 4.97
N TYR A 298 -5.35 -9.89 5.65
CA TYR A 298 -3.90 -10.03 5.60
C TYR A 298 -3.44 -11.40 6.13
N ARG A 299 -3.94 -11.81 7.30
CA ARG A 299 -3.67 -13.14 7.90
C ARG A 299 -4.07 -14.26 6.96
N ARG A 300 -5.27 -14.19 6.38
CA ARG A 300 -5.76 -15.19 5.44
C ARG A 300 -4.89 -15.29 4.19
N ALA A 301 -4.49 -14.16 3.62
CA ALA A 301 -3.58 -14.12 2.48
C ALA A 301 -2.25 -14.83 2.81
N ARG A 302 -1.65 -14.54 3.97
CA ARG A 302 -0.40 -15.19 4.40
C ARG A 302 -0.54 -16.70 4.63
N LEU A 303 -1.62 -17.14 5.27
CA LEU A 303 -1.88 -18.59 5.47
C LEU A 303 -2.01 -19.33 4.14
N ARG A 304 -2.70 -18.72 3.17
CA ARG A 304 -2.85 -19.29 1.84
C ARG A 304 -1.53 -19.31 1.08
N LEU A 305 -0.73 -18.26 1.19
CA LEU A 305 0.57 -18.16 0.55
C LEU A 305 1.56 -19.24 1.03
N LEU A 306 1.43 -19.70 2.27
CA LEU A 306 2.19 -20.84 2.79
C LEU A 306 1.73 -22.20 2.21
N SER A 307 0.49 -22.28 1.75
CA SER A 307 -0.12 -23.51 1.24
C SER A 307 -0.10 -23.61 -0.29
N ASP A 308 0.12 -22.50 -0.99
CA ASP A 308 0.00 -22.40 -2.45
C ASP A 308 1.37 -22.59 -3.13
N ASP A 309 1.50 -23.62 -3.97
CA ASP A 309 2.72 -23.92 -4.74
C ASP A 309 2.77 -23.13 -6.06
N ARG A 310 2.41 -21.84 -6.01
CA ARG A 310 2.42 -21.01 -7.22
C ARG A 310 3.84 -20.71 -7.66
N GLN A 311 4.08 -20.93 -8.95
CA GLN A 311 5.41 -20.85 -9.58
C GLN A 311 5.63 -19.60 -10.45
N ASP A 312 4.71 -18.63 -10.43
CA ASP A 312 4.88 -17.39 -11.20
C ASP A 312 5.64 -16.36 -10.37
N ASP A 313 6.92 -16.17 -10.71
CA ASP A 313 7.82 -15.23 -10.07
C ASP A 313 7.28 -13.79 -10.09
N LEU A 314 6.61 -13.36 -11.16
CA LEU A 314 6.02 -12.01 -11.23
C LEU A 314 4.93 -11.85 -10.20
N TRP A 315 4.07 -12.86 -10.08
CA TRP A 315 3.00 -12.88 -9.10
C TRP A 315 3.58 -12.88 -7.68
N MET A 316 4.62 -13.67 -7.42
CA MET A 316 5.30 -13.72 -6.13
C MET A 316 5.91 -12.36 -5.77
N MET A 317 6.62 -11.71 -6.70
CA MET A 317 7.17 -10.35 -6.49
C MET A 317 6.08 -9.35 -6.10
N ARG A 318 4.92 -9.37 -6.77
CA ARG A 318 3.78 -8.49 -6.42
C ARG A 318 3.26 -8.78 -5.03
N VAL A 319 3.03 -10.04 -4.71
CA VAL A 319 2.49 -10.46 -3.41
C VAL A 319 3.43 -10.06 -2.27
N LEU A 320 4.73 -10.30 -2.42
CA LEU A 320 5.74 -9.88 -1.46
C LEU A 320 5.79 -8.35 -1.31
N THR A 321 5.68 -7.61 -2.43
CA THR A 321 5.62 -6.14 -2.40
C THR A 321 4.37 -5.63 -1.66
N LEU A 322 3.21 -6.26 -1.85
CA LEU A 322 1.99 -5.91 -1.13
C LEU A 322 2.10 -6.20 0.37
N ILE A 323 2.72 -7.32 0.76
CA ILE A 323 2.99 -7.64 2.16
C ILE A 323 3.95 -6.61 2.77
N CYS A 324 5.04 -6.26 2.07
CA CYS A 324 5.97 -5.20 2.45
C CYS A 324 5.24 -3.89 2.73
N LEU A 325 4.39 -3.44 1.79
CA LEU A 325 3.58 -2.23 1.95
C LEU A 325 2.62 -2.31 3.12
N PHE A 326 2.07 -3.50 3.43
CA PHE A 326 1.17 -3.65 4.56
C PHE A 326 1.91 -3.57 5.89
N GLU A 327 3.12 -4.15 5.99
CA GLU A 327 3.92 -4.21 7.22
C GLU A 327 4.76 -2.95 7.47
N ILE A 328 4.90 -2.04 6.50
CA ILE A 328 5.86 -0.92 6.58
C ILE A 328 5.65 -0.01 7.80
N ASP A 329 4.41 0.18 8.23
CA ASP A 329 4.08 1.02 9.39
C ASP A 329 4.22 0.27 10.72
N ASP A 330 4.14 -1.06 10.71
CA ASP A 330 4.03 -1.89 11.92
C ASP A 330 5.37 -2.51 12.30
N ASN A 331 6.13 -3.00 11.31
CA ASN A 331 7.43 -3.62 11.51
C ASN A 331 8.31 -3.46 10.26
N ILE A 332 9.17 -2.43 10.27
CA ILE A 332 10.05 -2.09 9.16
C ILE A 332 11.04 -3.21 8.82
N ASP A 333 11.54 -3.96 9.81
CA ASP A 333 12.50 -5.06 9.59
C ASP A 333 11.83 -6.23 8.84
N VAL A 334 10.60 -6.57 9.25
CA VAL A 334 9.78 -7.58 8.55
C VAL A 334 9.46 -7.11 7.14
N SER A 335 9.04 -5.85 6.98
CA SER A 335 8.78 -5.26 5.66
C SER A 335 10.01 -5.33 4.75
N TYR A 336 11.20 -5.01 5.27
CA TYR A 336 12.46 -5.09 4.52
C TYR A 336 12.79 -6.52 4.08
N SER A 337 12.52 -7.53 4.93
CA SER A 337 12.76 -8.93 4.56
C SER A 337 11.89 -9.40 3.37
N PHE A 338 10.66 -8.91 3.27
CA PHE A 338 9.79 -9.17 2.12
C PHE A 338 10.27 -8.44 0.87
N LEU A 339 10.75 -7.20 1.03
CA LEU A 339 11.30 -6.42 -0.07
C LEU A 339 12.59 -7.02 -0.61
N ASP A 340 13.48 -7.52 0.26
CA ASP A 340 14.70 -8.22 -0.12
C ASP A 340 14.39 -9.50 -0.90
N ALA A 341 13.44 -10.31 -0.42
CA ALA A 341 12.98 -11.50 -1.13
C ALA A 341 12.40 -11.17 -2.52
N ALA A 342 11.59 -10.12 -2.64
CA ALA A 342 11.08 -9.65 -3.93
C ALA A 342 12.20 -9.14 -4.84
N THR A 343 13.20 -8.48 -4.27
CA THR A 343 14.38 -7.98 -4.98
C THR A 343 15.18 -9.14 -5.57
N ASN A 344 15.42 -10.19 -4.78
CA ASN A 344 16.18 -11.37 -5.22
C ASN A 344 15.50 -12.08 -6.38
N ILE A 345 14.16 -12.26 -6.34
CA ILE A 345 13.41 -12.82 -7.48
C ILE A 345 13.60 -11.97 -8.74
N GLY A 346 13.56 -10.63 -8.61
CA GLY A 346 13.77 -9.73 -9.74
C GLY A 346 15.19 -9.80 -10.30
N LEU A 347 16.20 -9.93 -9.44
CA LEU A 347 17.60 -10.10 -9.85
C LEU A 347 17.82 -11.43 -10.58
N GLU A 348 17.24 -12.53 -10.09
CA GLU A 348 17.31 -13.84 -10.76
C GLU A 348 16.68 -13.84 -12.14
N ASN A 349 15.64 -13.02 -12.33
CA ASN A 349 15.00 -12.80 -13.63
C ASN A 349 15.74 -11.77 -14.51
N GLY A 350 16.90 -11.28 -14.06
CA GLY A 350 17.79 -10.39 -14.82
C GLY A 350 17.24 -8.97 -14.98
N LEU A 351 16.37 -8.49 -14.08
CA LEU A 351 15.74 -7.18 -14.21
C LEU A 351 16.68 -5.99 -13.95
N ASP A 352 17.86 -6.21 -13.37
CA ASP A 352 18.88 -5.16 -13.21
C ASP A 352 19.88 -5.11 -14.37
N SER A 353 19.78 -6.05 -15.32
CA SER A 353 20.55 -5.99 -16.57
C SER A 353 20.02 -4.86 -17.47
N PRO A 354 20.89 -4.11 -18.18
CA PRO A 354 20.45 -3.13 -19.17
C PRO A 354 19.62 -3.76 -20.30
N GLU A 355 19.83 -5.05 -20.56
CA GLU A 355 19.00 -5.88 -21.42
C GLU A 355 18.45 -7.03 -20.56
N PRO A 356 17.21 -6.94 -20.04
CA PRO A 356 16.66 -7.98 -19.17
C PRO A 356 16.58 -9.31 -19.92
N THR A 357 16.95 -10.40 -19.25
CA THR A 357 17.02 -11.76 -19.82
C THR A 357 15.67 -12.37 -20.18
N LEU A 358 14.59 -11.58 -20.14
CA LEU A 358 13.20 -11.93 -20.46
C LEU A 358 12.96 -12.06 -21.98
N ASN A 359 13.94 -12.58 -22.71
CA ASN A 359 13.90 -12.77 -24.15
C ASN A 359 12.77 -13.75 -24.53
N GLY A 360 11.78 -13.27 -25.28
CA GLY A 360 10.62 -14.05 -25.72
C GLY A 360 9.32 -13.77 -24.97
N MET A 361 9.36 -12.93 -23.93
CA MET A 361 8.14 -12.45 -23.27
C MET A 361 7.41 -11.44 -24.16
N ARG A 362 6.07 -11.48 -24.16
CA ARG A 362 5.26 -10.47 -24.87
C ARG A 362 5.43 -9.11 -24.19
N GLU A 363 5.50 -8.05 -24.99
CA GLU A 363 5.67 -6.66 -24.54
C GLU A 363 4.74 -6.25 -23.36
N PRO A 364 3.45 -6.63 -23.31
CA PRO A 364 2.59 -6.27 -22.17
C PRO A 364 3.00 -6.92 -20.84
N ALA A 365 3.54 -8.14 -20.88
CA ALA A 365 4.01 -8.83 -19.69
C ALA A 365 5.36 -8.27 -19.25
N LEU A 366 6.28 -8.00 -20.18
CA LEU A 366 7.55 -7.34 -19.90
C LEU A 366 7.33 -5.97 -19.24
N SER A 367 6.41 -5.17 -19.77
CA SER A 367 6.03 -3.88 -19.18
C SER A 367 5.49 -4.02 -17.75
N GLN A 368 4.85 -5.13 -17.42
CA GLN A 368 4.36 -5.39 -16.06
C GLN A 368 5.48 -5.78 -15.11
N TRP A 369 6.42 -6.62 -15.56
CA TRP A 369 7.64 -6.93 -14.82
C TRP A 369 8.43 -5.67 -14.47
N LEU A 370 8.68 -4.81 -15.45
CA LEU A 370 9.44 -3.57 -15.25
C LEU A 370 8.75 -2.62 -14.28
N ARG A 371 7.41 -2.48 -14.34
CA ARG A 371 6.67 -1.62 -13.40
C ARG A 371 6.75 -2.12 -11.96
N VAL A 372 6.64 -3.43 -11.75
CA VAL A 372 6.79 -4.03 -10.41
C VAL A 372 8.22 -3.84 -9.92
N TRP A 373 9.22 -4.04 -10.80
CA TRP A 373 10.63 -3.85 -10.48
C TRP A 373 10.96 -2.41 -10.10
N ASP A 374 10.52 -1.42 -10.87
CA ASP A 374 10.72 0.00 -10.58
C ASP A 374 10.10 0.38 -9.23
N THR A 375 8.95 -0.21 -8.90
CA THR A 375 8.31 -0.02 -7.60
C THR A 375 9.16 -0.59 -6.46
N ILE A 376 9.68 -1.81 -6.61
CA ILE A 376 10.56 -2.44 -5.62
C ILE A 376 11.83 -1.61 -5.43
N ARG A 377 12.46 -1.13 -6.52
CA ARG A 377 13.62 -0.24 -6.45
C ARG A 377 13.31 1.05 -5.73
N PHE A 378 12.16 1.66 -6.01
CA PHE A 378 11.73 2.88 -5.33
C PHE A 378 11.55 2.67 -3.83
N LEU A 379 10.96 1.55 -3.41
CA LEU A 379 10.77 1.21 -1.99
C LEU A 379 12.08 0.87 -1.27
N ASN A 380 13.13 0.49 -2.00
CA ASN A 380 14.45 0.13 -1.44
C ASN A 380 15.41 1.32 -1.32
N LEU A 381 15.02 2.51 -1.80
CA LEU A 381 15.77 3.78 -1.65
C LEU A 381 15.42 4.46 -0.33
#